data_AF-A0A0Q4FQR1-F1
#
_entry.id   AF-A0A0Q4FQR1-F1
#
_cell.length_a   1.000
_cell.length_b   1.000
_cell.length_c   1.000
_cell.angle_alpha   90.00
_cell.angle_beta   90.00
_cell.angle_gamma   90.00
#
_symmetry.space_group_name_H-M   'P 1'
#
loop_
_entity.id
_entity.type
_entity.pdbx_description
1 polymer ?
#
loop_
_entity_poly.entity_id
_entity_poly.type
_entity_poly.pdbx_seq_one_letter_code
_entity_poly.pdbx_strand_id
1 'polypeptide(L)' 'MGNPARFTEQDVKRAMKGAKAAGFTRVRLHIDPLGNIVIDAGTEPMEDHSYVSALDLRMFGGSR' A
#
# COMPACT_ATOMS: atom_id res chain seq x y z
N MET A 1 -8.24 -14.93 12.62
CA MET A 1 -6.76 -14.80 12.67
C MET A 1 -6.27 -14.85 11.24
N GLY A 2 -5.54 -13.83 10.78
CA GLY A 2 -5.00 -13.80 9.41
C GLY A 2 -3.77 -14.69 9.28
N ASN A 3 -3.53 -15.23 8.07
CA ASN A 3 -2.28 -15.96 7.79
C ASN A 3 -1.08 -15.02 7.95
N PRO A 4 0.06 -15.52 8.47
CA PRO A 4 1.29 -14.74 8.50
C PRO A 4 1.73 -14.37 7.08
N ALA A 5 2.32 -13.18 6.94
CA ALA A 5 2.91 -12.72 5.70
C ALA A 5 3.94 -13.73 5.19
N ARG A 6 3.84 -14.11 3.90
CA ARG A 6 4.76 -15.05 3.23
C ARG A 6 5.93 -14.36 2.52
N PHE A 7 6.14 -13.09 2.83
CA PHE A 7 7.10 -12.22 2.18
C PHE A 7 7.95 -11.51 3.22
N THR A 8 9.14 -11.09 2.80
CA THR A 8 10.07 -10.33 3.62
C THR A 8 10.06 -8.86 3.23
N GLU A 9 10.59 -8.00 4.11
CA GLU A 9 10.84 -6.59 3.79
C GLU A 9 11.74 -6.44 2.54
N GLN A 10 12.68 -7.37 2.35
CA GLN A 10 13.58 -7.36 1.20
C GLN A 10 12.83 -7.63 -0.11
N ASP A 11 11.80 -8.48 -0.09
CA ASP A 11 10.96 -8.75 -1.27
C ASP A 11 10.23 -7.48 -1.71
N VAL A 12 9.64 -6.77 -0.76
CA VAL A 12 8.97 -5.49 -1.00
C VAL A 12 9.95 -4.46 -1.59
N LYS A 13 11.12 -4.28 -0.96
CA LYS A 13 12.15 -3.35 -1.45
C LYS A 13 12.59 -3.68 -2.88
N ARG A 14 12.80 -4.96 -3.19
CA ARG A 14 13.20 -5.40 -4.54
C ARG A 14 12.12 -5.10 -5.58
N ALA A 15 10.88 -5.43 -5.28
CA ALA A 15 9.79 -5.23 -6.23
C ALA A 15 9.47 -3.74 -6.44
N MET A 16 9.47 -2.93 -5.38
CA MET A 16 9.33 -1.46 -5.48
C MET A 16 10.46 -0.84 -6.30
N LYS A 17 11.71 -1.28 -6.09
CA LYS A 17 12.86 -0.80 -6.88
C LYS A 17 12.72 -1.20 -8.35
N GLY A 18 12.30 -2.43 -8.64
CA GLY A 18 12.07 -2.92 -9.99
C GLY A 18 10.98 -2.13 -10.71
N ALA A 19 9.85 -1.87 -10.05
CA ALA A 19 8.75 -1.09 -10.62
C ALA A 19 9.18 0.35 -10.96
N LYS A 20 9.91 1.03 -10.06
CA LYS A 20 10.47 2.36 -10.35
C LYS A 20 11.47 2.35 -11.50
N ALA A 21 12.37 1.36 -11.53
CA ALA A 21 13.36 1.22 -12.60
C ALA A 21 12.72 0.95 -13.98
N ALA A 22 11.55 0.31 -14.00
CA ALA A 22 10.75 0.10 -15.20
C ALA A 22 9.97 1.35 -15.66
N GLY A 23 10.09 2.48 -14.95
CA GLY A 23 9.43 3.73 -15.32
C GLY A 23 8.01 3.89 -14.77
N PHE A 24 7.54 2.97 -13.92
CA PHE A 24 6.26 3.15 -13.23
C PHE A 24 6.40 4.23 -12.16
N THR A 25 5.54 5.25 -12.24
CA THR A 25 5.49 6.39 -11.33
C THR A 25 4.54 6.14 -10.17
N ARG A 26 3.55 5.26 -10.36
CA ARG A 26 2.59 4.82 -9.35
C ARG A 26 2.81 3.35 -9.04
N VAL A 27 3.13 3.04 -7.79
CA VAL A 27 3.33 1.66 -7.32
C VAL A 27 2.57 1.50 -6.01
N ARG A 28 1.54 0.65 -5.99
CA ARG A 28 0.76 0.30 -4.80
C ARG A 28 1.11 -1.11 -4.35
N LEU A 29 1.16 -1.30 -3.04
CA LEU A 29 1.32 -2.60 -2.42
C LEU A 29 0.05 -2.96 -1.68
N HIS A 30 -0.44 -4.17 -1.93
CA HIS A 30 -1.59 -4.77 -1.27
C HIS A 30 -1.17 -6.10 -0.66
N ILE A 31 -1.74 -6.44 0.50
CA ILE A 31 -1.60 -7.77 1.10
C ILE A 31 -2.94 -8.47 0.91
N ASP A 32 -2.94 -9.59 0.20
CA ASP A 32 -4.16 -10.37 0.01
C ASP A 32 -4.53 -11.16 1.28
N PRO A 33 -5.77 -11.68 1.39
CA PRO A 33 -6.18 -12.47 2.56
C PRO A 33 -5.38 -13.76 2.78
N LEU A 34 -4.62 -14.22 1.78
CA LEU A 34 -3.77 -15.41 1.86
C LEU A 34 -2.36 -15.09 2.39
N GLY A 35 -2.01 -13.80 2.54
CA GLY A 35 -0.72 -13.33 3.03
C GLY A 35 0.33 -13.11 1.94
N ASN A 36 -0.09 -12.97 0.68
CA ASN A 36 0.79 -12.63 -0.44
C ASN A 36 0.88 -11.10 -0.63
N ILE A 37 2.01 -10.62 -1.13
CA ILE A 37 2.11 -9.24 -1.66
C ILE A 37 1.63 -9.21 -3.11
N VAL A 38 0.78 -8.23 -3.39
CA VAL A 38 0.35 -7.84 -4.74
C VAL A 38 0.88 -6.43 -4.98
N ILE A 39 1.53 -6.22 -6.12
CA ILE A 39 2.11 -4.93 -6.49
C ILE A 39 1.47 -4.47 -7.78
N ASP A 40 0.69 -3.40 -7.69
CA ASP A 40 0.04 -2.76 -8.82
C ASP A 40 0.87 -1.55 -9.24
N ALA A 41 1.42 -1.61 -10.45
CA ALA A 41 2.26 -0.56 -11.02
C ALA A 41 1.57 0.08 -12.22
N GLY A 42 1.56 1.41 -12.26
CA GLY A 42 0.95 2.20 -13.32
C GLY A 42 1.70 3.50 -13.55
N THR A 43 1.30 4.22 -14.60
CA THR A 43 1.90 5.50 -15.01
C THR A 43 1.01 6.70 -14.72
N GLU A 44 -0.27 6.46 -14.43
CA GLU A 44 -1.23 7.52 -14.11
C GLU A 44 -0.95 8.14 -12.73
N PRO A 45 -1.13 9.46 -12.60
CA PRO A 45 -1.03 10.13 -11.30
C PRO A 45 -2.00 9.50 -10.30
N MET A 46 -1.54 9.31 -9.07
CA MET A 46 -2.38 8.78 -8.01
C MET A 46 -3.25 9.92 -7.48
N GLU A 47 -4.58 9.80 -7.58
CA GLU A 47 -5.46 10.60 -6.74
C GLU A 47 -5.18 10.21 -5.29
N ASP A 48 -4.72 11.18 -4.51
CA ASP A 48 -4.37 11.00 -3.12
C ASP A 48 -5.65 10.95 -2.27
N HIS A 49 -6.17 9.74 -2.06
CA HIS A 49 -7.26 9.50 -1.10
C HIS A 49 -6.76 9.31 0.34
N SER A 50 -5.47 9.53 0.62
CA SER A 50 -4.95 9.48 1.99
C SER A 50 -5.25 10.74 2.80
N TYR A 51 -5.96 11.71 2.20
CA TYR A 51 -6.50 12.86 2.92
C TYR A 51 -7.60 12.40 3.88
N VAL A 52 -7.21 12.00 5.08
CA VAL A 52 -8.11 11.92 6.23
C VAL A 52 -8.42 13.36 6.61
N SER A 53 -9.64 13.79 6.29
CA SER A 53 -10.14 15.09 6.75
C SER A 53 -9.99 15.17 8.27
N ALA A 54 -9.55 16.32 8.79
CA ALA A 54 -9.54 16.54 10.24
C ALA A 54 -10.92 16.32 10.89
N LEU A 55 -11.98 16.40 10.08
CA LEU A 55 -13.34 16.07 10.48
C LEU A 55 -13.53 14.55 10.70
N ASP A 56 -12.97 13.69 9.84
CA ASP A 56 -13.02 12.22 10.00
C ASP A 56 -12.27 11.77 11.26
N LEU A 57 -11.15 12.41 11.57
CA LEU A 57 -10.41 12.16 12.80
C LEU A 57 -11.22 12.53 14.06
N ARG A 58 -12.06 13.58 13.98
CA ARG A 58 -12.94 14.00 15.08
C ARG A 58 -14.20 13.16 15.19
N MET A 59 -14.75 12.66 14.09
CA MET A 59 -15.97 11.85 14.09
C MET A 59 -15.72 10.40 14.55
N PHE A 60 -14.55 9.83 14.26
CA PHE A 60 -14.25 8.42 14.55
C PHE A 60 -13.07 8.19 15.50
N GLY A 61 -12.27 9.22 15.81
CA GLY A 61 -11.11 9.13 16.72
C GLY A 61 -11.43 9.46 18.19
N GLY A 62 -12.69 9.61 18.56
CA GLY A 62 -13.11 9.89 19.95
C GLY A 62 -13.77 8.69 20.61
N SER A 63 -13.00 7.81 21.23
CA SER A 63 -13.51 6.90 22.26
C SER A 63 -12.44 6.77 23.35
N ARG A 64 -12.82 7.31 24.52
CA ARG A 64 -12.25 7.26 25.88
C ARG A 64 -10.92 6.54 26.10
#